data_AF-A0A522A0R4-F1
#
_entry.id   AF-A0A522A0R4-F1
#
_cell.length_a   1.000
_cell.length_b   1.000
_cell.length_c   1.000
_cell.angle_alpha   90.00
_cell.angle_beta   90.00
_cell.angle_gamma   90.00
#
_symmetry.space_group_name_H-M   'P 1'
#
loop_
_entity.id
_entity.type
_entity.pdbx_description
1 polymer ?
#
loop_
_entity_poly.entity_id
_entity_poly.type
_entity_poly.pdbx_seq_one_letter_code
_entity_poly.pdbx_strand_id
1 'polypeptide(L)' 'MIIGGRTVGPGHPVFVIAEAGVNHNGDVALAQRLVDAARDCAVDSIKFQTFKAERVVTPAAPK' A
#
# COMPACT_ATOMS: atom_id res chain seq x y z
N MET A 1 8.88 -9.22 -14.69
CA MET A 1 7.42 -9.08 -14.92
C MET A 1 7.09 -7.61 -15.19
N ILE A 2 5.90 -7.27 -15.68
CA ILE A 2 5.47 -5.88 -15.89
C ILE A 2 4.36 -5.54 -14.88
N ILE A 3 4.52 -4.45 -14.13
CA ILE A 3 3.54 -3.92 -13.18
C ILE A 3 3.32 -2.45 -13.50
N GLY A 4 2.09 -2.04 -13.82
CA GLY A 4 1.76 -0.63 -14.11
C GLY A 4 2.60 -0.01 -15.23
N GLY A 5 3.03 -0.80 -16.21
CA GLY A 5 3.89 -0.35 -17.33
C GLY A 5 5.39 -0.36 -17.03
N ARG A 6 5.83 -0.74 -15.82
CA ARG A 6 7.25 -0.85 -15.45
C ARG A 6 7.72 -2.30 -15.39
N THR A 7 8.91 -2.56 -15.91
CA THR A 7 9.55 -3.89 -15.80
C THR A 7 10.20 -4.03 -14.42
N VAL A 8 9.82 -5.09 -13.69
CA VAL A 8 10.36 -5.45 -12.38
C VAL A 8 11.12 -6.77 -12.48
N GLY A 9 12.39 -6.76 -12.08
CA GLY A 9 13.28 -7.92 -12.10
C GLY A 9 14.76 -7.55 -12.23
N PRO A 10 15.65 -8.55 -12.38
CA PRO A 10 17.08 -8.32 -12.57
C PRO A 10 17.38 -7.39 -13.76
N GLY A 11 18.35 -6.48 -13.60
CA GLY A 11 18.76 -5.56 -14.66
C GLY A 11 17.85 -4.34 -14.85
N HIS A 12 16.80 -4.17 -14.03
CA HIS A 12 15.90 -3.03 -14.06
C HIS A 12 16.00 -2.19 -12.76
N PRO A 13 15.59 -0.91 -12.77
CA PRO A 13 15.53 -0.10 -11.56
C PRO A 13 14.68 -0.74 -10.45
N VAL A 14 15.00 -0.41 -9.20
CA VAL A 14 14.21 -0.83 -8.04
C VAL A 14 12.79 -0.29 -8.18
N PHE A 15 11.79 -1.15 -7.94
CA PHE A 15 10.38 -0.76 -7.90
C PHE A 15 9.96 -0.46 -6.46
N VAL A 16 9.70 0.81 -6.14
CA VAL A 16 9.39 1.30 -4.79
C VAL A 16 7.89 1.37 -4.57
N ILE A 17 7.42 0.66 -3.53
CA ILE A 17 6.02 0.64 -3.11
C ILE A 17 5.88 1.41 -1.80
N ALA A 18 5.13 2.51 -1.80
CA ALA A 18 4.69 3.17 -0.59
C ALA A 18 3.58 2.34 0.08
N GLU A 19 3.87 1.75 1.25
CA GLU A 19 2.89 0.96 1.99
C GLU A 19 2.02 1.86 2.88
N ALA A 20 0.78 2.14 2.45
CA ALA A 20 -0.21 2.82 3.26
C ALA A 20 -0.86 1.88 4.29
N GLY A 21 -0.98 0.58 3.96
CA GLY A 21 -1.51 -0.42 4.87
C GLY A 21 -2.93 -0.08 5.33
N VAL A 22 -3.10 0.09 6.64
CA VAL A 22 -4.33 0.56 7.31
C VAL A 22 -4.20 1.97 7.89
N ASN A 23 -3.11 2.69 7.60
CA ASN A 23 -2.76 3.99 8.22
C ASN A 23 -3.74 5.13 7.90
N HIS A 24 -4.74 4.88 7.05
CA HIS A 24 -5.87 5.78 6.81
C HIS A 24 -6.91 5.78 7.95
N ASN A 25 -6.83 4.87 8.93
CA ASN A 25 -7.75 4.81 10.08
C ASN A 25 -9.26 4.75 9.72
N GLY A 26 -9.61 4.23 8.54
CA GLY A 26 -10.99 4.19 8.05
C GLY A 26 -11.48 5.51 7.44
N ASP A 27 -10.64 6.54 7.40
CA ASP A 27 -10.94 7.84 6.81
C ASP A 27 -10.46 7.89 5.34
N VAL A 28 -11.42 8.06 4.41
CA VAL A 28 -11.17 8.18 2.98
C VAL A 28 -10.39 9.45 2.63
N ALA A 29 -10.63 10.56 3.33
CA ALA A 29 -9.89 11.80 3.09
C ALA A 29 -8.42 11.65 3.50
N LEU A 30 -8.14 10.95 4.62
CA LEU A 30 -6.78 10.60 4.98
C LEU A 30 -6.15 9.65 3.96
N ALA A 31 -6.88 8.65 3.45
CA ALA A 31 -6.39 7.77 2.39
C ALA A 31 -5.97 8.56 1.13
N GLN A 32 -6.76 9.55 0.72
CA GLN A 32 -6.43 10.43 -0.41
C GLN A 32 -5.15 11.25 -0.15
N ARG A 33 -5.00 11.81 1.06
CA ARG A 33 -3.76 12.53 1.43
C ARG A 33 -2.52 11.62 1.41
N LEU A 34 -2.67 10.35 1.78
CA LEU A 34 -1.57 9.37 1.66
C LEU A 34 -1.19 9.11 0.20
N VAL A 35 -2.17 9.10 -0.72
CA VAL A 35 -1.91 9.00 -2.16
C VAL A 35 -1.15 10.23 -2.67
N ASP A 36 -1.57 11.43 -2.28
CA ASP A 36 -0.86 12.66 -2.65
C ASP A 36 0.58 12.67 -2.14
N ALA A 37 0.81 12.30 -0.87
CA ALA A 37 2.15 12.21 -0.30
C ALA A 37 3.03 11.16 -1.02
N ALA A 38 2.47 10.01 -1.39
CA ALA A 38 3.19 8.99 -2.15
C ALA A 38 3.60 9.51 -3.55
N ARG A 39 2.69 10.22 -4.23
CA ARG A 39 2.98 10.87 -5.52
C ARG A 39 4.13 11.87 -5.39
N ASP A 40 4.10 12.71 -4.35
CA ASP A 40 5.10 13.75 -4.13
C ASP A 40 6.49 13.17 -3.81
N CYS A 41 6.55 11.96 -3.24
CA CYS A 41 7.79 11.19 -3.03
C CYS A 41 8.31 10.46 -4.28
N ALA A 42 7.65 10.59 -5.43
CA ALA A 42 8.01 9.95 -6.70
C ALA A 42 8.17 8.42 -6.61
N VAL A 43 7.36 7.75 -5.78
CA VAL A 43 7.30 6.28 -5.70
C VAL A 43 6.58 5.68 -6.91
N ASP A 44 6.77 4.39 -7.13
CA ASP A 44 6.22 3.71 -8.32
C ASP A 44 4.78 3.25 -8.11
N SER A 45 4.43 2.92 -6.87
CA SER A 45 3.05 2.61 -6.49
C SER A 45 2.78 2.85 -5.01
N ILE A 46 1.51 2.95 -4.66
CA ILE A 46 1.03 2.94 -3.28
C ILE A 46 0.14 1.72 -3.05
N LYS A 47 0.25 1.08 -1.88
CA LYS A 47 -0.47 -0.16 -1.54
C LYS A 47 -1.29 -0.01 -0.26
N PHE A 48 -2.57 -0.32 -0.34
CA PHE A 48 -3.49 -0.46 0.80
C PHE A 48 -3.75 -1.93 1.11
N GLN A 49 -4.11 -2.23 2.36
CA GLN A 49 -4.52 -3.58 2.75
C GLN A 49 -6.03 -3.75 2.60
N THR A 50 -6.44 -4.79 1.89
CA THR A 50 -7.86 -5.17 1.78
C THR A 50 -8.07 -6.47 2.53
N PHE A 51 -8.81 -6.42 3.63
CA PHE A 51 -9.19 -7.60 4.40
C PHE A 51 -10.51 -7.36 5.14
N LYS A 52 -11.14 -8.44 5.58
CA LYS A 52 -12.19 -8.41 6.59
C LYS A 52 -11.57 -8.94 7.88
N ALA A 53 -11.62 -8.16 8.96
CA ALA A 53 -10.91 -8.48 10.21
C ALA A 53 -11.31 -9.86 10.76
N GLU A 54 -12.60 -10.21 10.65
CA GLU A 54 -13.14 -11.50 11.07
C GLU A 54 -12.60 -12.71 10.29
N ARG A 55 -11.96 -12.48 9.13
CA ARG A 55 -11.38 -13.55 8.30
C ARG A 55 -9.89 -13.77 8.56
N VAL A 56 -9.23 -12.87 9.29
CA VAL A 56 -7.76 -12.88 9.44
C VAL A 56 -7.28 -12.74 10.89
N VAL A 57 -8.16 -12.36 11.81
CA VAL A 57 -7.85 -12.20 13.24
C VAL A 57 -8.58 -13.28 14.04
N THR A 58 -7.90 -13.89 15.03
CA THR A 58 -8.53 -14.83 15.96
C THR A 58 -9.12 -14.07 17.16
N PRO A 59 -10.16 -14.61 17.84
CA PRO A 59 -10.72 -13.97 19.03
C PRO A 59 -9.72 -13.79 20.19
N ALA A 60 -8.65 -14.59 20.21
CA ALA A 60 -7.60 -14.54 21.22
C ALA A 60 -6.47 -13.54 20.89
N ALA A 61 -6.54 -12.87 19.73
CA ALA A 61 -5.53 -11.90 19.35
C ALA A 61 -5.53 -10.71 20.35
N PRO A 62 -4.35 -10.30 20.85
CA PRO A 62 -4.24 -9.11 21.68
C PRO A 62 -4.68 -7.88 20.90
N LYS A 63 -5.29 -6.92 21.60
CA LYS A 63 -5.66 -5.62 21.06
C LYS A 63 -4.46 -4.70 20.96
#